data_AF-A0A2U0RVA2-F1
#
_entry.id   AF-A0A2U0RVA2-F1
#
_cell.length_a   1.000
_cell.length_b   1.000
_cell.length_c   1.000
_cell.angle_alpha   90.00
_cell.angle_beta   90.00
_cell.angle_gamma   90.00
#
_symmetry.space_group_name_H-M   'P 1'
#
loop_
_entity.id
_entity.type
_entity.pdbx_description
1 polymer ?
#
loop_
_entity_poly.entity_id
_entity_poly.type
_entity_poly.pdbx_seq_one_letter_code
_entity_poly.pdbx_strand_id
1 'polypeptide(L)' 'MVADATIEDETGKITLTLWNDQIAQVSVGDRIRIENGYIKSFRDVLQLNSGKYGTLTVL' A
#
# COMPACT_ATOMS: atom_id res chain seq x y z
N MET A 1 11.76 8.34 2.86
CA MET A 1 12.05 6.90 2.64
C MET A 1 10.87 6.27 1.92
N VAL A 2 11.13 5.26 1.10
CA VAL A 2 10.10 4.48 0.40
C VAL A 2 10.36 3.00 0.67
N ALA A 3 9.29 2.22 0.84
CA ALA A 3 9.34 0.77 0.94
C ALA A 3 8.19 0.17 0.13
N ASP A 4 8.40 -1.06 -0.35
CA ASP A 4 7.35 -1.84 -0.99
C ASP A 4 6.86 -2.92 -0.03
N ALA A 5 5.54 -3.10 0.04
CA ALA A 5 4.89 -4.19 0.75
C ALA A 5 4.03 -4.99 -0.22
N THR A 6 3.99 -6.31 -0.05
CA THR A 6 3.01 -7.15 -0.75
C THR A 6 1.78 -7.27 0.13
N ILE A 7 0.63 -6.85 -0.39
CA ILE A 7 -0.67 -7.05 0.25
C ILE A 7 -1.48 -8.07 -0.55
N GLU A 8 -2.35 -8.79 0.13
CA GLU A 8 -3.19 -9.82 -0.47
C GLU A 8 -4.61 -9.78 0.08
N ASP A 9 -5.56 -10.12 -0.79
CA ASP A 9 -6.94 -10.42 -0.45
C ASP A 9 -7.39 -11.71 -1.16
N GLU A 10 -8.68 -12.02 -1.09
CA GLU A 10 -9.26 -13.23 -1.70
C GLU A 10 -9.13 -13.24 -3.24
N THR A 11 -8.88 -12.10 -3.87
CA THR A 11 -8.81 -11.94 -5.33
C THR A 11 -7.38 -12.00 -5.88
N GLY A 12 -6.37 -11.69 -5.06
CA GLY A 12 -4.98 -11.76 -5.48
C GLY A 12 -4.04 -10.94 -4.61
N LYS A 13 -2.90 -10.55 -5.22
CA LYS A 13 -1.84 -9.80 -4.56
C LYS A 13 -1.48 -8.55 -5.35
N ILE A 14 -1.12 -7.47 -4.66
CA ILE A 14 -0.61 -6.24 -5.28
C ILE A 14 0.53 -5.66 -4.45
N THR A 15 1.45 -4.97 -5.12
CA THR A 15 2.49 -4.19 -4.45
C THR A 15 1.92 -2.86 -3.97
N LEU A 16 2.03 -2.60 -2.67
CA LEU A 16 1.72 -1.32 -2.04
C LEU A 16 3.01 -0.55 -1.82
N THR A 17 3.07 0.69 -2.30
CA THR A 17 4.19 1.59 -2.02
C THR A 17 3.90 2.40 -0.75
N LEU A 18 4.77 2.27 0.24
CA LEU A 18 4.71 2.94 1.54
C LEU A 18 5.70 4.11 1.59
N TRP A 19 5.23 5.25 2.08
CA TRP A 19 6.01 6.48 2.16
C TRP A 19 6.26 6.89 3.61
N ASN A 20 7.52 7.18 3.93
CA ASN A 20 7.96 7.77 5.21
C ASN A 20 7.30 7.08 6.42
N ASP A 21 6.42 7.79 7.13
CA ASP A 21 5.78 7.35 8.36
C ASP A 21 4.89 6.12 8.16
N GLN A 22 4.35 5.90 6.96
CA GLN A 22 3.56 4.70 6.64
C GLN A 22 4.36 3.42 6.82
N ILE A 23 5.69 3.47 6.61
CA ILE A 23 6.59 2.32 6.76
C ILE A 23 6.62 1.87 8.22
N ALA A 24 6.61 2.82 9.16
CA ALA A 24 6.62 2.54 10.59
C ALA A 24 5.23 2.22 11.16
N GLN A 25 4.17 2.54 10.43
CA GLN A 25 2.78 2.32 10.87
C GLN A 25 2.32 0.88 10.71
N VAL A 26 2.94 0.10 9.82
CA VAL A 26 2.48 -1.24 9.47
C VAL A 26 3.51 -2.32 9.80
N SER A 27 3.03 -3.52 10.08
CA SER A 27 3.80 -4.74 10.28
C SER A 27 3.28 -5.90 9.44
N VAL A 28 4.12 -6.90 9.19
CA VAL A 28 3.71 -8.12 8.48
C VAL A 28 2.62 -8.82 9.29
N GLY A 29 1.49 -9.10 8.65
CA GLY A 29 0.32 -9.72 9.26
C GLY A 29 -0.80 -8.72 9.61
N ASP A 30 -0.52 -7.42 9.56
CA ASP A 30 -1.55 -6.41 9.81
C ASP A 30 -2.62 -6.44 8.72
N ARG A 31 -3.87 -6.22 9.16
CA ARG A 31 -4.95 -5.88 8.24
C ARG A 31 -4.99 -4.38 8.10
N ILE A 32 -4.99 -3.90 6.87
CA ILE A 32 -5.02 -2.47 6.57
C ILE A 32 -6.23 -2.11 5.74
N ARG A 33 -6.71 -0.88 5.91
CA ARG A 33 -7.68 -0.24 5.03
C ARG A 33 -7.02 0.92 4.31
N ILE A 34 -7.17 0.94 2.99
CA ILE A 34 -6.71 2.03 2.13
C ILE A 34 -7.93 2.70 1.52
N GLU A 35 -8.05 4.02 1.64
CA GLU A 35 -9.14 4.80 1.06
C GLU A 35 -8.58 5.86 0.11
N ASN A 36 -9.31 6.15 -0.97
CA ASN A 36 -8.89 7.08 -2.05
C ASN A 36 -7.48 6.79 -2.63
N GLY A 37 -7.07 5.52 -2.60
CA GLY A 37 -5.84 5.08 -3.25
C GLY A 37 -5.94 5.10 -4.77
N TYR A 38 -4.79 5.08 -5.44
CA TYR A 38 -4.70 5.03 -6.90
C TYR A 38 -3.67 3.99 -7.34
N ILE A 39 -3.85 3.51 -8.57
CA ILE A 39 -2.93 2.59 -9.22
C ILE A 39 -1.99 3.36 -10.13
N LYS A 40 -0.70 2.99 -10.10
CA LYS A 40 0.31 3.43 -11.06
C LYS A 40 1.09 2.22 -11.54
N SER A 41 1.47 2.21 -12.81
CA SER A 41 2.44 1.25 -13.33
C SER A 41 3.86 1.81 -13.21
N PHE A 42 4.79 0.98 -12.74
CA PHE A 42 6.23 1.26 -12.79
C PHE A 42 6.96 0.00 -13.25
N ARG A 43 7.69 0.11 -14.38
CA ARG A 43 8.37 -1.03 -15.02
C ARG A 43 7.43 -2.23 -15.21
N ASP A 44 6.24 -1.94 -15.75
CA ASP A 44 5.18 -2.93 -16.03
C ASP A 44 4.60 -3.65 -14.81
N VAL A 45 4.93 -3.21 -13.59
CA VAL A 45 4.34 -3.70 -12.34
C VAL A 45 3.31 -2.69 -11.84
N LEU A 46 2.10 -3.15 -11.54
CA LEU A 46 1.06 -2.34 -10.90
C LEU A 46 1.40 -2.13 -9.43
N GLN A 47 1.37 -0.87 -9.00
CA GLN A 47 1.59 -0.46 -7.62
C GLN A 47 0.41 0.34 -7.11
N LEU A 48 -0.13 -0.07 -5.96
CA LEU A 48 -1.12 0.68 -5.20
C LEU A 48 -0.42 1.75 -4.36
N ASN A 49 -1.01 2.94 -4.33
CA ASN A 49 -0.53 4.08 -3.54
C ASN A 49 -1.72 4.75 -2.85
N SER A 50 -1.56 5.22 -1.60
CA SER A 50 -2.60 6.03 -0.94
C SER A 50 -2.68 7.44 -1.53
N GLY A 51 -1.55 8.02 -1.96
CA GLY A 51 -1.51 9.37 -2.53
C GLY A 51 -1.80 10.48 -1.53
N LYS A 52 -1.89 11.72 -2.05
CA LYS A 52 -2.04 12.94 -1.24
C LYS A 52 -3.37 13.00 -0.47
N TYR A 53 -4.43 12.43 -1.02
CA TYR A 53 -5.79 12.49 -0.47
C TYR A 53 -6.29 11.13 0.04
N GLY A 54 -5.46 10.10 -0.02
CA GLY A 54 -5.80 8.80 0.53
C GLY A 54 -5.17 8.55 1.88
N THR A 55 -5.80 7.62 2.59
CA THR A 55 -5.44 7.23 3.94
C THR A 55 -5.02 5.76 3.95
N LEU A 56 -4.13 5.44 4.88
CA LEU A 56 -3.79 4.07 5.25
C LEU A 56 -4.07 3.94 6.74
N THR A 57 -4.88 2.97 7.13
CA THR A 57 -5.24 2.70 8.53
C THR A 57 -5.00 1.24 8.85
N VAL A 58 -4.32 0.95 9.95
CA VAL A 58 -4.19 -0.41 10.50
C VAL A 58 -5.45 -0.73 11.31
N LEU A 59 -5.98 -1.95 11.13
CA LEU A 59 -7.22 -2.45 11.74
C LEU A 59 -6.97 -3.37 12.94
#